data_AF-A0A3L8QWN7-F1
#
_entry.id   AF-A0A3L8QWN7-F1
#
_cell.length_a   1.000
_cell.length_b   1.000
_cell.length_c   1.000
_cell.angle_alpha   90.00
_cell.angle_beta   90.00
_cell.angle_gamma   90.00
#
_symmetry.space_group_name_H-M   'P 1'
#
loop_
_entity.id
_entity.type
_entity.pdbx_description
1 polymer ?
#
loop_
_entity_poly.entity_id
_entity_poly.type
_entity_poly.pdbx_seq_one_letter_code
_entity_poly.pdbx_strand_id
1 'polypeptide(L)' 'MPTTWAGDEAALPADYRRILAIVRAVGGGVQVKSVDEELGLEVGVRGKLEPLRAKMTKLADRGWLHKRPDGKFTVRL' A
#
# COMPACT_ATOMS: atom_id res chain seq x y z
N MET A 1 21.02 -14.06 -1.20
CA MET A 1 19.68 -14.45 -1.67
C MET A 1 19.11 -13.26 -2.46
N PRO A 2 18.90 -13.35 -3.78
CA PRO A 2 18.38 -12.23 -4.56
C PRO A 2 16.86 -12.16 -4.37
N THR A 3 16.38 -11.20 -3.57
CA THR A 3 14.94 -11.02 -3.37
C THR A 3 14.36 -10.15 -4.47
N THR A 4 14.17 -10.76 -5.64
CA THR A 4 13.40 -10.20 -6.75
C THR A 4 11.91 -10.49 -6.50
N TRP A 5 11.25 -9.66 -5.70
CA TRP A 5 9.78 -9.65 -5.54
C TRP A 5 9.07 -9.08 -6.78
N ALA A 6 9.50 -9.44 -7.98
CA ALA A 6 8.84 -9.06 -9.22
C ALA A 6 8.06 -10.28 -9.73
N GLY A 7 6.76 -10.35 -9.39
CA GLY A 7 5.86 -11.29 -10.07
C GLY A 7 4.65 -11.75 -9.26
N ASP A 8 4.76 -11.90 -7.93
CA ASP A 8 3.70 -12.58 -7.19
C ASP A 8 3.26 -11.83 -5.91
N GLU A 9 2.00 -11.39 -5.90
CA GLU A 9 1.36 -10.77 -4.74
C GLU A 9 1.31 -11.73 -3.54
N ALA A 10 1.24 -13.05 -3.77
CA ALA A 10 1.21 -14.05 -2.70
C ALA A 10 2.57 -14.23 -2.00
N ALA A 11 3.67 -13.86 -2.66
CA ALA A 11 5.01 -13.78 -2.05
C ALA A 11 5.18 -12.57 -1.11
N LEU A 12 4.25 -11.62 -1.13
CA LEU A 12 4.28 -10.50 -0.20
C LEU A 12 3.83 -10.93 1.21
N PRO A 13 4.45 -10.39 2.28
CA PRO A 13 3.94 -10.53 3.64
C PRO A 13 2.48 -10.12 3.73
N ALA A 14 1.73 -10.75 4.64
CA ALA A 14 0.28 -10.58 4.77
C ALA A 14 -0.15 -9.10 4.89
N ASP A 15 0.65 -8.26 5.55
CA ASP A 15 0.43 -6.81 5.64
C ASP A 15 0.34 -6.13 4.27
N TYR A 16 1.27 -6.43 3.37
CA TYR A 16 1.32 -5.82 2.04
C TYR A 16 0.17 -6.33 1.14
N ARG A 17 -0.16 -7.62 1.24
CA ARG A 17 -1.35 -8.19 0.58
C ARG A 17 -2.63 -7.53 1.05
N ARG A 18 -2.75 -7.30 2.36
CA ARG A 18 -3.92 -6.64 2.92
C ARG A 18 -4.06 -5.26 2.33
N ILE A 19 -3.00 -4.44 2.37
CA ILE A 19 -2.94 -3.10 1.74
C ILE A 19 -3.37 -3.13 0.27
N LEU A 20 -2.87 -4.09 -0.52
CA LEU A 20 -3.25 -4.22 -1.93
C LEU A 20 -4.74 -4.54 -2.10
N ALA A 21 -5.29 -5.43 -1.27
CA ALA A 21 -6.72 -5.73 -1.25
C ALA A 21 -7.58 -4.50 -0.91
N ILE A 22 -7.17 -3.67 0.06
CA ILE A 22 -7.84 -2.39 0.41
C ILE A 22 -7.85 -1.46 -0.80
N VAL A 23 -6.67 -1.23 -1.38
CA VAL A 23 -6.49 -0.30 -2.50
C VAL A 23 -7.30 -0.78 -3.72
N ARG A 24 -7.34 -2.09 -3.96
CA ARG A 24 -8.16 -2.72 -4.99
C ARG A 24 -9.65 -2.57 -4.71
N ALA A 25 -10.09 -2.81 -3.48
CA ALA A 25 -11.50 -2.72 -3.09
C ALA A 25 -12.06 -1.30 -3.27
N VAL A 26 -11.23 -0.28 -3.01
CA VAL A 26 -11.63 1.11 -3.22
C VAL A 26 -11.67 1.49 -4.71
N GLY A 27 -10.79 0.91 -5.55
CA GLY A 27 -10.81 1.05 -7.02
C GLY A 27 -10.54 2.45 -7.60
N GLY A 28 -10.72 3.51 -6.81
CA GLY A 28 -10.63 4.92 -7.23
C GLY A 28 -9.38 5.66 -6.78
N GLY A 29 -8.44 4.98 -6.15
CA GLY A 29 -7.21 5.58 -5.62
C GLY A 29 -7.32 5.92 -4.15
N VAL A 30 -6.46 5.27 -3.39
CA VAL A 30 -6.44 5.26 -1.94
C VAL A 30 -5.31 6.11 -1.41
N GLN A 31 -5.61 6.96 -0.43
CA GLN A 31 -4.58 7.69 0.30
C GLN A 31 -4.05 6.84 1.45
N VAL A 32 -2.83 7.14 1.92
CA VAL A 32 -2.23 6.47 3.08
C VAL A 32 -3.17 6.47 4.28
N LYS A 33 -3.91 7.57 4.49
CA LYS A 33 -4.89 7.69 5.58
C LYS A 33 -6.08 6.73 5.43
N SER A 34 -6.56 6.46 4.21
CA SER A 34 -7.64 5.48 4.00
C SER A 34 -7.15 4.04 4.17
N VAL A 35 -5.89 3.73 3.81
CA VAL A 35 -5.30 2.43 4.13
C VAL A 35 -5.19 2.25 5.64
N ASP A 36 -4.66 3.26 6.34
CA ASP A 36 -4.51 3.25 7.79
C ASP A 36 -5.85 3.03 8.51
N GLU A 37 -6.89 3.73 8.05
CA GLU A 37 -8.27 3.62 8.56
C GLU A 37 -8.86 2.22 8.31
N GLU A 38 -8.71 1.65 7.11
CA GLU A 38 -9.29 0.33 6.80
C GLU A 38 -8.49 -0.82 7.41
N LEU A 39 -7.16 -0.71 7.46
CA LEU A 39 -6.30 -1.69 8.12
C LEU A 39 -6.51 -1.70 9.64
N GLY A 40 -7.31 -0.77 10.18
CA GLY A 40 -7.61 -0.67 11.60
C GLY A 40 -6.35 -0.42 12.42
N LEU A 41 -5.33 0.24 11.81
CA LEU A 41 -4.10 0.66 12.46
C LEU A 41 -4.41 1.83 13.42
N GLU A 42 -5.25 1.57 14.42
CA GLU A 42 -5.59 2.47 15.53
C GLU A 42 -5.67 3.94 15.12
N VAL A 43 -6.83 4.30 14.54
CA VAL A 43 -7.33 5.65 14.27
C VAL A 43 -6.66 6.69 15.19
N GLY A 44 -5.55 7.30 14.76
CA GLY A 44 -4.95 8.44 15.47
C GLY A 44 -3.46 8.41 15.78
N VAL A 45 -2.72 7.31 15.56
CA VAL A 45 -1.27 7.35 15.82
C VAL A 45 -0.52 7.92 14.62
N ARG A 46 -0.35 9.25 14.59
CA ARG A 46 0.42 10.00 13.58
C ARG A 46 1.82 9.40 13.34
N GLY A 47 2.42 8.76 14.35
CA GLY A 47 3.70 8.06 14.27
C GLY A 47 3.71 6.72 13.51
N LYS A 48 2.56 6.09 13.25
CA LYS A 48 2.46 4.87 12.42
C LYS A 48 2.15 5.15 10.94
N LEU A 49 1.64 6.35 10.64
CA LEU A 49 1.40 6.81 9.27
C LEU A 49 2.69 7.04 8.48
N GLU A 50 3.76 7.51 9.13
CA GLU A 50 5.07 7.70 8.48
C GLU A 50 5.67 6.38 7.98
N PRO A 51 5.79 5.31 8.79
CA PRO A 51 6.26 4.02 8.30
C PRO A 51 5.28 3.37 7.30
N LEU A 52 3.97 3.59 7.42
CA LEU A 52 2.99 3.10 6.43
C LEU A 52 3.15 3.82 5.08
N ARG A 53 3.32 5.15 5.09
CA ARG A 53 3.59 5.95 3.89
C ARG A 53 4.89 5.49 3.22
N ALA A 54 5.94 5.22 4.00
CA ALA A 54 7.19 4.69 3.47
C ALA A 54 6.99 3.32 2.81
N LYS A 55 6.22 2.41 3.43
CA LYS A 55 5.87 1.10 2.86
C LYS A 55 5.07 1.21 1.56
N MET A 56 4.05 2.07 1.51
CA MET A 56 3.25 2.29 0.30
C MET A 56 4.06 2.95 -0.82
N THR A 57 4.92 3.90 -0.47
CA THR A 57 5.83 4.51 -1.46
C THR A 57 6.80 3.49 -2.03
N LYS A 58 7.29 2.55 -1.20
CA LYS A 58 8.15 1.45 -1.64
C LYS A 58 7.41 0.46 -2.54
N LEU A 59 6.15 0.14 -2.24
CA LEU A 59 5.29 -0.62 -3.15
C LEU A 59 5.08 0.09 -4.50
N ALA A 60 4.93 1.42 -4.47
CA ALA A 60 4.75 2.20 -5.69
C ALA A 60 6.02 2.30 -6.54
N ASP A 61 7.16 2.53 -5.91
CA ASP A 61 8.49 2.51 -6.54
C ASP A 61 8.80 1.15 -7.19
N ARG A 62 8.32 0.07 -6.56
CA ARG A 62 8.44 -1.30 -7.06
C ARG A 62 7.45 -1.66 -8.17
N GLY A 63 6.52 -0.76 -8.52
CA GLY A 63 5.57 -0.96 -9.62
C GLY A 63 4.28 -1.72 -9.26
N TRP A 64 4.05 -2.04 -7.98
CA TRP A 64 2.81 -2.66 -7.49
C TRP A 64 1.67 -1.66 -7.39
N LEU A 65 2.00 -0.44 -6.95
CA LEU A 65 1.06 0.67 -6.83
C LEU A 65 1.43 1.76 -7.83
N HIS A 66 0.44 2.34 -8.47
CA HIS A 66 0.60 3.56 -9.23
C HIS A 66 0.27 4.76 -8.34
N LYS A 67 1.27 5.61 -8.06
CA LYS A 67 1.09 6.88 -7.34
C LYS A 67 0.60 7.93 -8.32
N ARG A 68 -0.64 8.39 -8.17
CA ARG A 68 -1.18 9.53 -8.91
C ARG A 68 -0.60 10.86 -8.42
N PRO A 69 -0.53 11.88 -9.28
CA PRO A 69 -0.13 13.24 -8.89
C PRO A 69 -1.04 13.82 -7.79
N ASP A 70 -2.27 13.33 -7.70
CA ASP A 70 -3.27 13.64 -6.67
C ASP A 70 -2.93 13.10 -5.25
N GLY A 71 -1.79 12.42 -5.07
CA GLY A 71 -1.39 11.82 -3.79
C GLY A 71 -2.09 10.50 -3.46
N LYS A 72 -2.88 9.96 -4.40
CA LYS A 72 -3.59 8.68 -4.30
C LYS A 72 -2.75 7.54 -4.88
N PHE A 73 -2.89 6.34 -4.31
CA PHE A 73 -2.27 5.11 -4.80
C PHE A 73 -3.34 4.18 -5.36
N THR A 74 -3.11 3.61 -6.53
CA THR A 74 -4.00 2.61 -7.17
C THR A 74 -3.21 1.34 -7.43
N VAL A 75 -3.81 0.15 -7.29
CA VAL A 75 -3.16 -1.10 -7.70
C VAL A 75 -2.95 -1.05 -9.22
N ARG A 76 -1.73 -1.36 -9.66
CA ARG A 76 -1.42 -1.57 -11.08
C ARG A 76 -1.80 -3.02 -11.40
N LEU A 77 -3.05 -3.21 -11.81
CA LEU A 77 -3.55 -4.50 -12.30
C LEU A 77 -3.05 -4.74 -13.73
#